data_AF-R0HHS2-F1
#
_entry.id   AF-R0HHS2-F1
#
_cell.length_a   1.000
_cell.length_b   1.000
_cell.length_c   1.000
_cell.angle_alpha   90.00
_cell.angle_beta   90.00
_cell.angle_gamma   90.00
#
_symmetry.space_group_name_H-M   'P 1'
#
loop_
_entity.id
_entity.type
_entity.pdbx_description
1 polymer ?
#
loop_
_entity_poly.entity_id
_entity_poly.type
_entity_poly.pdbx_seq_one_letter_code
_entity_poly.pdbx_strand_id
1 'polypeptide(L)'
;MCSKFTIFIVVISFISSEALKQDRELFSATGPRVTVSIQNENDYYLGVHCKAKDKDIGYRLLKKGEIYEWKFYNNFAKTTLYFCGFYDGGIQKGVFDIYTTLRDEARCTICTWKAVKNGIYGYSNISPPPAVLVYKWLK
;
A
#
# COMPACT_ATOMS: atom_id res chain seq x y z
N MET A 1 -23.29 -35.65 -47.98
CA MET A 1 -23.57 -34.27 -47.53
C MET A 1 -23.29 -34.18 -46.02
N CYS A 2 -22.05 -33.94 -45.61
CA CYS A 2 -21.67 -33.89 -44.18
C CYS A 2 -20.47 -32.95 -43.89
N SER A 3 -20.06 -32.15 -44.89
CA SER A 3 -18.76 -31.46 -44.86
C SER A 3 -18.86 -29.94 -44.68
N LYS A 4 -19.97 -29.29 -45.07
CA LYS A 4 -20.08 -27.83 -44.92
C LYS A 4 -20.53 -27.40 -43.52
N PHE A 5 -21.46 -28.12 -42.87
CA PHE A 5 -22.00 -27.75 -41.55
C PHE A 5 -20.98 -27.94 -40.41
N THR A 6 -20.17 -29.00 -40.46
CA THR A 6 -19.16 -29.30 -39.44
C THR A 6 -18.02 -28.28 -39.43
N ILE A 7 -17.64 -27.77 -40.61
CA ILE A 7 -16.59 -26.75 -40.75
C ILE A 7 -17.02 -25.43 -40.09
N PHE A 8 -18.28 -25.02 -40.23
CA PHE A 8 -18.80 -23.81 -39.58
C PHE A 8 -18.76 -23.92 -38.04
N ILE A 9 -19.10 -25.07 -37.47
CA ILE A 9 -19.06 -25.31 -36.01
C ILE A 9 -17.64 -25.21 -35.49
N VAL A 10 -16.67 -25.83 -36.19
CA VAL A 10 -15.25 -25.78 -35.81
C VAL A 10 -14.73 -24.35 -35.87
N VAL A 11 -15.04 -23.59 -36.93
CA VAL A 11 -14.61 -22.18 -37.05
C VAL A 11 -15.24 -21.30 -35.96
N ILE A 12 -16.53 -21.50 -35.61
CA ILE A 12 -17.16 -20.79 -34.48
C ILE A 12 -16.48 -21.13 -33.15
N SER A 13 -16.08 -22.40 -32.95
CA SER A 13 -15.34 -22.83 -31.75
C SER A 13 -13.89 -22.34 -31.68
N PHE A 14 -13.27 -22.07 -32.83
CA PHE A 14 -11.95 -21.44 -32.89
C PHE A 14 -12.04 -19.92 -32.70
N ILE A 15 -13.07 -19.26 -33.22
CA ILE A 15 -13.33 -17.83 -32.97
C ILE A 15 -13.71 -17.61 -31.50
N SER A 16 -14.43 -18.55 -30.87
CA SER A 16 -14.74 -18.47 -29.44
C SER A 16 -13.51 -18.69 -28.55
N SER A 17 -12.50 -19.47 -28.99
CA SER A 17 -11.24 -19.61 -28.26
C SER A 17 -10.39 -18.33 -28.33
N GLU A 18 -10.46 -17.58 -29.44
CA GLU A 18 -9.78 -16.30 -29.61
C GLU A 18 -10.50 -15.12 -28.92
N ALA A 19 -11.83 -15.16 -28.83
CA ALA A 19 -12.66 -14.16 -28.13
C ALA A 19 -12.62 -14.29 -26.59
N LEU A 20 -11.98 -15.33 -26.04
CA LEU A 20 -11.66 -15.47 -24.62
C LEU A 20 -10.30 -14.85 -24.24
N LYS A 21 -9.69 -14.05 -25.12
CA LYS A 21 -8.65 -13.10 -24.69
C LYS A 21 -9.30 -11.97 -23.91
N GLN A 22 -9.55 -12.27 -22.64
CA GLN A 22 -9.61 -11.41 -21.46
C GLN A 22 -9.07 -9.98 -21.71
N ASP A 23 -9.88 -9.11 -22.30
CA ASP A 23 -9.46 -7.74 -22.55
C ASP A 23 -10.01 -6.83 -21.45
N ARG A 24 -9.05 -6.33 -20.66
CA ARG A 24 -9.12 -5.29 -19.61
C ARG A 24 -9.83 -5.68 -18.31
N GLU A 25 -9.03 -5.78 -17.24
CA GLU A 25 -9.38 -5.36 -15.88
C GLU A 25 -10.80 -5.78 -15.45
N LEU A 26 -10.98 -7.04 -15.07
CA LEU A 26 -11.95 -7.34 -14.02
C LEU A 26 -11.57 -6.43 -12.87
N PHE A 27 -12.30 -5.33 -12.72
CA PHE A 27 -12.22 -4.37 -11.62
C PHE A 27 -11.80 -5.13 -10.39
N SER A 28 -10.52 -4.98 -10.00
CA SER A 28 -9.92 -5.75 -8.90
C SER A 28 -10.95 -5.75 -7.79
N ALA A 29 -11.55 -6.90 -7.49
CA ALA A 29 -12.61 -6.96 -6.48
C ALA A 29 -12.10 -6.29 -5.18
N THR A 30 -10.79 -6.38 -4.96
CA THR A 30 -10.02 -5.85 -3.84
C THR A 30 -9.50 -4.41 -3.99
N GLY A 31 -9.87 -3.67 -5.04
CA GLY A 31 -9.36 -2.31 -5.30
C GLY A 31 -7.87 -2.26 -5.70
N PRO A 32 -7.25 -1.06 -5.81
CA PRO A 32 -5.84 -0.93 -6.16
C PRO A 32 -4.93 -1.45 -5.04
N ARG A 33 -3.76 -1.97 -5.41
CA ARG A 33 -2.74 -2.39 -4.46
C ARG A 33 -2.10 -1.16 -3.82
N VAL A 34 -2.13 -1.09 -2.50
CA VAL A 34 -1.53 -0.01 -1.71
C VAL A 34 -0.12 -0.42 -1.26
N THR A 35 0.80 0.55 -1.30
CA THR A 35 2.15 0.43 -0.75
C THR A 35 2.32 1.48 0.35
N VAL A 36 2.69 1.04 1.56
CA VAL A 36 3.15 1.95 2.63
C VAL A 36 4.67 1.91 2.64
N SER A 37 5.30 3.08 2.67
CA SER A 37 6.74 3.25 2.70
C SER A 37 7.12 4.24 3.78
N ILE A 38 7.94 3.81 4.74
CA ILE A 38 8.46 4.62 5.84
C ILE A 38 9.96 4.79 5.63
N GLN A 39 10.42 6.01 5.41
CA GLN A 39 11.84 6.34 5.27
C GLN A 39 12.34 7.07 6.51
N ASN A 40 13.47 6.64 7.04
CA ASN A 40 14.14 7.37 8.11
C ASN A 40 15.08 8.42 7.52
N GLU A 41 14.85 9.70 7.79
CA GLU A 41 15.73 10.81 7.41
C GLU A 41 16.40 11.46 8.64
N ASN A 42 16.19 10.88 9.84
CA ASN A 42 16.89 11.30 11.03
C ASN A 42 18.36 10.89 10.98
N ASP A 43 19.20 11.58 11.75
CA ASP A 43 20.62 11.25 11.92
C ASP A 43 20.86 10.10 12.93
N TYR A 44 19.79 9.49 13.46
CA TYR A 44 19.83 8.37 14.39
C TYR A 44 19.12 7.13 13.84
N TYR A 45 19.37 5.97 14.45
CA TYR A 45 18.66 4.73 14.12
C TYR A 45 17.22 4.77 14.63
N LEU A 46 16.26 4.70 13.72
CA LEU A 46 14.84 4.73 14.05
C LEU A 46 14.29 3.30 14.15
N GLY A 47 13.88 2.89 15.35
CA GLY A 47 13.11 1.68 15.56
C GLY A 47 11.67 1.89 15.13
N VAL A 48 11.12 0.98 14.32
CA VAL A 48 9.75 1.05 13.82
C VAL A 48 9.08 -0.32 13.99
N HIS A 49 7.99 -0.38 14.75
CA HIS A 49 7.17 -1.59 14.92
C HIS A 49 5.76 -1.33 14.40
N CYS A 50 5.34 -2.04 13.36
CA CYS A 50 4.03 -1.85 12.75
C CYS A 50 3.10 -3.05 12.98
N LYS A 51 1.81 -2.77 13.12
CA LYS A 51 0.75 -3.77 13.30
C LYS A 51 -0.50 -3.39 12.50
N ALA A 52 -1.33 -4.38 12.20
CA ALA A 52 -2.66 -4.21 11.65
C ALA A 52 -3.63 -5.12 12.40
N LYS A 53 -4.53 -4.54 13.20
CA LYS A 53 -5.39 -5.29 14.14
C LYS A 53 -4.53 -6.25 14.99
N ASP A 54 -4.77 -7.55 14.90
CA ASP A 54 -4.05 -8.59 15.64
C ASP A 54 -2.81 -9.11 14.88
N LYS A 55 -2.59 -8.65 13.65
CA LYS A 55 -1.46 -9.06 12.81
C LYS A 55 -0.25 -8.18 13.06
N ASP A 56 0.83 -8.79 13.50
CA ASP A 56 2.14 -8.13 13.57
C ASP A 56 2.77 -8.07 12.17
N ILE A 57 3.20 -6.87 11.75
CA ILE A 57 3.94 -6.66 10.50
C ILE A 57 5.45 -6.77 10.75
N GLY A 58 5.88 -6.54 11.99
CA GLY A 58 7.25 -6.71 12.45
C GLY A 58 7.92 -5.41 12.91
N TYR A 59 9.09 -5.61 13.51
CA TYR A 59 10.00 -4.57 13.93
C TYR A 59 11.17 -4.43 12.94
N ARG A 60 11.55 -3.20 12.64
CA ARG A 60 12.76 -2.86 11.87
C ARG A 60 13.50 -1.71 12.52
N LEU A 61 14.82 -1.80 12.56
CA LEU A 61 15.71 -0.70 12.93
C LEU A 61 16.27 -0.09 11.65
N LEU A 62 15.99 1.19 11.40
CA LEU A 62 16.32 1.89 10.15
C LEU A 62 17.46 2.88 10.35
N LYS A 63 18.52 2.77 9.55
CA LYS A 63 19.54 3.82 9.38
C LYS A 63 18.97 5.01 8.61
N LYS A 64 19.68 6.13 8.65
CA LYS A 64 19.38 7.26 7.76
C LYS A 64 19.36 6.82 6.30
N GLY A 65 18.30 7.18 5.59
CA GLY A 65 18.02 6.82 4.21
C GLY A 65 17.33 5.48 4.01
N GLU A 66 17.30 4.59 5.00
CA GLU A 66 16.67 3.26 4.86
C GLU A 66 15.14 3.33 4.88
N ILE A 67 14.53 2.36 4.18
CA ILE A 67 13.09 2.28 3.95
C ILE A 67 12.54 0.98 4.56
N TYR A 68 11.42 1.10 5.28
CA TYR A 68 10.56 -0.01 5.65
C TYR A 68 9.26 0.06 4.85
N GLU A 69 9.02 -0.95 4.01
CA GLU A 69 7.85 -1.00 3.14
C GLU A 69 7.13 -2.34 3.14
N TRP A 70 5.83 -2.29 2.85
CA TRP A 70 5.01 -3.45 2.54
C TRP A 70 3.83 -3.07 1.65
N LYS A 71 3.20 -4.08 1.05
CA LYS A 71 2.06 -3.92 0.12
C LYS A 71 0.86 -4.71 0.59
N PHE A 72 -0.34 -4.15 0.39
CA PHE A 72 -1.60 -4.78 0.76
C PHE A 72 -2.75 -4.29 -0.12
N TYR A 73 -3.93 -4.87 0.08
CA TYR A 73 -5.18 -4.43 -0.51
C TYR A 73 -6.13 -3.97 0.61
N ASN A 74 -6.96 -2.98 0.33
CA ASN A 74 -8.01 -2.59 1.27
C ASN A 74 -9.04 -3.71 1.42
N ASN A 75 -9.59 -3.87 2.62
CA ASN A 75 -10.70 -4.78 2.82
C ASN A 75 -11.98 -4.17 2.21
N PHE A 76 -12.91 -5.03 1.80
CA PHE A 76 -14.18 -4.62 1.19
C PHE A 76 -15.03 -3.71 2.08
N ALA A 77 -14.89 -3.84 3.41
CA ALA A 77 -15.62 -3.03 4.39
C ALA A 77 -14.98 -1.65 4.64
N LYS A 78 -13.89 -1.29 3.93
CA LYS A 78 -13.16 -0.03 4.07
C LYS A 78 -12.68 0.30 5.49
N THR A 79 -12.26 -0.71 6.23
CA THR A 79 -11.79 -0.59 7.62
C THR A 79 -10.29 -0.88 7.79
N THR A 80 -9.51 -0.88 6.71
CA THR A 80 -8.09 -1.21 6.80
C THR A 80 -7.34 -0.13 7.58
N LEU A 81 -6.61 -0.58 8.61
CA LEU A 81 -5.83 0.25 9.52
C LEU A 81 -4.47 -0.41 9.76
N TYR A 82 -3.40 0.37 9.60
CA TYR A 82 -2.06 0.06 10.05
C TYR A 82 -1.58 1.17 10.98
N PHE A 83 -0.97 0.79 12.09
CA PHE A 83 -0.36 1.72 13.02
C PHE A 83 1.06 1.28 13.35
N CYS A 84 1.94 2.24 13.61
CA CYS A 84 3.34 1.99 13.91
C CYS A 84 3.78 2.75 15.15
N GLY A 85 4.54 2.08 16.01
CA GLY A 85 5.32 2.70 17.08
C GLY A 85 6.71 3.06 16.59
N PHE A 86 7.21 4.22 17.01
CA PHE A 86 8.51 4.77 16.63
C PHE A 86 9.40 4.93 17.87
N TYR A 87 10.69 4.59 17.74
CA TYR A 87 11.64 4.55 18.85
C TYR A 87 13.00 5.12 18.44
N ASP A 88 13.63 5.87 19.35
CA ASP A 88 15.00 6.37 19.22
C ASP A 88 15.79 5.86 20.44
N GLY A 89 16.74 4.96 20.22
CA GLY A 89 17.53 4.39 21.32
C GLY A 89 16.68 3.74 22.44
N GLY A 90 15.50 3.21 22.10
CA GLY A 90 14.54 2.65 23.06
C GLY A 90 13.54 3.65 23.66
N ILE A 91 13.71 4.95 23.42
CA ILE A 91 12.75 5.99 23.83
C ILE A 91 11.60 6.02 22.82
N GLN A 92 10.37 5.83 23.28
CA GLN A 92 9.20 5.89 22.43
C GLN A 92 8.93 7.33 21.96
N LYS A 93 9.00 7.55 20.64
CA LYS A 93 8.72 8.84 19.98
C LYS A 93 7.26 9.00 19.58
N GLY A 94 6.48 7.93 19.62
CA GLY A 94 5.03 7.99 19.40
C GLY A 94 4.46 6.77 18.72
N VAL A 95 3.13 6.79 18.58
CA VAL A 95 2.35 5.83 17.79
C VAL A 95 1.53 6.61 16.79
N PHE A 96 1.59 6.20 15.53
CA PHE A 96 0.86 6.85 14.44
C PHE A 96 0.17 5.83 13.56
N ASP A 97 -1.07 6.12 13.20
CA ASP A 97 -1.84 5.38 12.20
C ASP A 97 -1.24 5.66 10.82
N ILE A 98 -0.23 4.88 10.46
CA ILE A 98 0.54 5.02 9.22
C ILE A 98 -0.32 4.81 7.98
N TYR A 99 -1.46 4.11 8.12
CA TYR A 99 -2.44 3.99 7.07
C TYR A 99 -3.85 3.85 7.64
N THR A 100 -4.80 4.62 7.13
CA THR A 100 -6.23 4.36 7.32
C THR A 100 -6.95 4.45 5.98
N THR A 101 -7.86 3.51 5.68
CA THR A 101 -8.63 3.58 4.43
C THR A 101 -9.35 4.93 4.27
N LEU A 102 -9.94 5.44 5.36
CA LEU A 102 -10.67 6.72 5.35
C LEU A 102 -9.80 7.92 4.94
N ARG A 103 -8.53 7.98 5.41
CA ARG A 103 -7.62 9.08 5.09
C ARG A 103 -6.91 8.86 3.76
N ASP A 104 -6.52 7.62 3.46
CA ASP A 104 -5.46 7.35 2.49
C ASP A 104 -5.94 6.72 1.17
N GLU A 105 -7.12 6.09 1.13
CA GLU A 105 -7.62 5.40 -0.07
C GLU A 105 -7.72 6.33 -1.29
N ALA A 106 -8.27 7.53 -1.09
CA ALA A 106 -8.32 8.55 -2.13
C ALA A 106 -7.02 9.37 -2.23
N ARG A 107 -6.17 9.31 -1.20
CA ARG A 107 -4.95 10.11 -1.12
C ARG A 107 -3.81 9.48 -1.88
N CYS A 108 -3.57 8.17 -1.78
CA CYS A 108 -2.37 7.53 -2.32
C CYS A 108 -2.57 6.04 -2.63
N THR A 109 -1.89 5.56 -3.68
CA THR A 109 -1.58 4.13 -3.86
C THR A 109 -0.15 3.81 -3.37
N ILE A 110 0.72 4.81 -3.34
CA ILE A 110 2.04 4.78 -2.71
C ILE A 110 2.04 5.86 -1.63
N CYS A 111 1.86 5.43 -0.40
CA CYS A 111 1.76 6.28 0.77
C CYS A 111 3.13 6.37 1.42
N THR A 112 3.88 7.42 1.08
CA THR A 112 5.25 7.63 1.57
C THR A 112 5.24 8.51 2.82
N TRP A 113 5.96 8.07 3.83
CA TRP A 113 6.12 8.75 5.11
C TRP A 113 7.59 8.95 5.40
N LYS A 114 8.01 10.19 5.65
CA LYS A 114 9.38 10.51 6.05
C LYS A 114 9.42 10.85 7.52
N ALA A 115 10.16 10.07 8.29
CA ALA A 115 10.47 10.37 9.68
C ALA A 115 11.68 11.30 9.71
N VAL A 116 11.48 12.51 10.22
CA VAL A 116 12.51 13.54 10.35
C VAL A 116 12.58 14.03 11.80
N LYS A 117 13.49 14.96 12.13
CA LYS A 117 13.78 15.36 13.51
C LYS A 117 12.58 15.79 14.35
N ASN A 118 11.57 16.42 13.76
CA ASN A 118 10.40 16.95 14.47
C ASN A 118 9.15 16.06 14.38
N GLY A 119 9.14 15.01 13.55
CA GLY A 119 7.94 14.22 13.32
C GLY A 119 7.91 13.44 12.02
N ILE A 120 6.69 13.08 11.60
CA ILE A 120 6.39 12.38 10.35
C ILE A 120 5.81 13.34 9.34
N TYR A 121 6.37 13.36 8.14
CA TYR A 121 5.81 14.03 6.97
C TYR A 121 5.16 13.02 6.03
N GLY A 122 3.94 13.33 5.58
CA GLY A 122 3.18 12.52 4.62
C GLY A 122 3.26 13.03 3.20
N TYR A 123 3.43 12.11 2.25
CA TYR A 123 3.49 12.36 0.82
C TYR A 123 2.48 11.46 0.09
N SER A 124 2.02 11.93 -1.07
CA SER A 124 1.11 11.21 -1.96
C SER A 124 1.67 11.17 -3.38
N ASN A 125 1.43 10.06 -4.07
CA ASN A 125 1.73 9.91 -5.49
C ASN A 125 0.57 10.28 -6.44
N ILE A 126 -0.66 10.47 -5.94
CA ILE A 126 -1.85 10.71 -6.79
C ILE A 126 -2.20 12.19 -6.87
N SER A 127 -2.28 12.83 -5.71
CA SER A 127 -2.50 14.26 -5.59
C SER A 127 -1.37 14.74 -4.71
N PRO A 128 -0.32 15.38 -5.24
CA PRO A 128 0.83 15.80 -4.45
C PRO A 128 0.59 17.21 -3.85
N PRO A 129 -0.02 17.35 -2.65
CA PRO A 129 0.16 18.57 -1.88
C PRO A 129 1.62 18.64 -1.39
N PRO A 130 2.08 19.81 -0.93
CA PRO A 130 3.34 19.90 -0.20
C PRO A 130 3.31 18.93 1.00
N ALA A 131 4.48 18.39 1.35
CA ALA A 131 4.65 17.48 2.47
C ALA A 131 4.04 18.08 3.75
N VAL A 132 3.09 17.39 4.37
CA VAL A 132 2.43 17.87 5.59
C VAL A 132 2.99 17.11 6.79
N LEU A 133 3.38 17.85 7.84
CA LEU A 133 3.69 17.27 9.15
C LEU A 133 2.40 16.70 9.74
N VAL A 134 2.27 15.37 9.76
CA VAL A 134 1.06 14.66 10.21
C VAL A 134 1.15 14.21 11.66
N TYR A 135 2.36 14.11 12.19
CA TYR A 135 2.60 13.65 13.55
C TYR A 135 3.85 14.31 14.10
N LYS A 136 3.80 14.82 15.34
CA LYS A 136 4.95 15.37 16.06
C LYS A 136 5.46 14.34 17.06
N TRP A 137 6.78 14.20 17.18
CA TRP A 137 7.35 13.31 18.17
C TRP A 137 6.98 13.71 19.60
N LEU A 138 6.81 12.70 20.43
CA LEU A 138 6.79 12.83 21.88
C LEU A 138 8.15 13.36 22.35
N LYS A 139 8.12 14.20 23.38
CA LYS A 139 9.31 14.81 23.99
C LYS A 139 10.06 13.78 24.84
#